data_AF-A0A7X7WZ46-F1
#
_entry.id   AF-A0A7X7WZ46-F1
#
_cell.length_a   1.000
_cell.length_b   1.000
_cell.length_c   1.000
_cell.angle_alpha   90.00
_cell.angle_beta   90.00
_cell.angle_gamma   90.00
#
_symmetry.space_group_name_H-M   'P 1'
#
loop_
_entity.id
_entity.type
_entity.pdbx_description
1 polymer ?
#
loop_
_entity_poly.entity_id
_entity_poly.type
_entity_poly.pdbx_seq_one_letter_code
_entity_poly.pdbx_strand_id
1 'polypeptide(L)'
;MDIVKLLVSNKADINYMNEFDQTAFSESVMTESYNVSIFLLQHGADYKRPAFYRPDYSIPSENRDPNDKGKPMYIVDVLREDFFELGTDKYEYKMEIVDFLKRKGIDYRAAPIPDYIKKKAQEYSNHLAGIFKEILRFTLKPR
;
A
#
# COMPACT_ATOMS: atom_id res chain seq x y z
N MET A 1 13.03 4.66 -13.03
CA MET A 1 12.72 3.46 -13.85
C MET A 1 13.97 2.92 -14.55
N ASP A 2 14.79 3.75 -15.21
CA ASP A 2 15.90 3.25 -16.04
C ASP A 2 16.96 2.46 -15.28
N ILE A 3 17.35 2.92 -14.10
CA ILE A 3 18.30 2.19 -13.22
C ILE A 3 17.75 0.81 -12.83
N VAL A 4 16.46 0.72 -12.49
CA VAL A 4 15.80 -0.56 -12.14
C VAL A 4 15.86 -1.53 -13.31
N LYS A 5 15.52 -1.06 -14.52
CA LYS A 5 15.60 -1.88 -15.75
C LYS A 5 17.02 -2.33 -16.04
N LEU A 6 18.01 -1.45 -15.88
CA LEU A 6 19.42 -1.76 -16.08
C LEU A 6 19.89 -2.85 -15.11
N LEU A 7 19.57 -2.73 -13.82
CA LEU A 7 19.96 -3.70 -12.80
C LEU A 7 19.35 -5.08 -13.06
N VAL A 8 18.04 -5.15 -13.32
CA VAL A 8 17.36 -6.43 -13.62
C VAL A 8 17.90 -7.06 -14.90
N SER A 9 18.19 -6.26 -15.94
CA SER A 9 18.82 -6.76 -17.18
C SER A 9 20.23 -7.30 -16.97
N ASN A 10 20.94 -6.80 -15.94
CA ASN A 10 22.26 -7.27 -15.53
C ASN A 10 22.21 -8.36 -14.46
N LYS A 11 21.07 -9.07 -14.33
CA LYS A 11 20.89 -10.21 -13.41
C LYS A 11 21.08 -9.85 -11.93
N ALA A 12 20.79 -8.60 -11.54
CA ALA A 12 20.66 -8.27 -10.12
C ALA A 12 19.64 -9.22 -9.47
N ASP A 13 19.92 -9.67 -8.24
CA ASP A 13 19.01 -10.52 -7.50
C ASP A 13 17.73 -9.72 -7.16
N ILE A 14 16.63 -10.06 -7.85
CA ILE A 14 15.35 -9.38 -7.73
C ILE A 14 14.74 -9.51 -6.33
N ASN A 15 15.16 -10.53 -5.57
CA ASN A 15 14.69 -10.84 -4.24
C ASN A 15 15.75 -10.55 -3.16
N TYR A 16 16.80 -9.80 -3.51
CA TYR A 16 17.77 -9.31 -2.54
C TYR A 16 17.05 -8.57 -1.41
N MET A 17 17.44 -8.87 -0.17
CA MET A 17 16.89 -8.26 1.03
C MET A 17 17.89 -7.29 1.65
N ASN A 18 17.41 -6.11 2.06
CA ASN A 18 18.18 -5.20 2.89
C ASN A 18 18.26 -5.71 4.35
N GLU A 19 18.91 -4.92 5.22
CA GLU A 19 19.04 -5.20 6.65
C GLU A 19 17.73 -5.22 7.45
N PHE A 20 16.61 -4.81 6.84
CA PHE A 20 15.27 -4.83 7.41
C PHE A 20 14.41 -5.99 6.87
N ASP A 21 15.03 -6.98 6.20
CA ASP A 21 14.35 -8.10 5.52
C ASP A 21 13.42 -7.65 4.35
N GLN A 22 13.64 -6.45 3.80
CA GLN A 22 12.80 -5.88 2.74
C GLN A 22 13.42 -6.08 1.37
N THR A 23 12.59 -6.46 0.40
CA THR A 23 12.98 -6.57 -1.02
C THR A 23 12.72 -5.27 -1.76
N ALA A 24 13.30 -5.12 -2.96
CA ALA A 24 12.97 -4.00 -3.85
C ALA A 24 11.45 -3.90 -4.14
N PHE A 25 10.74 -5.04 -4.18
CA PHE A 25 9.30 -5.07 -4.41
C PHE A 25 8.49 -4.59 -3.20
N SER A 26 8.83 -5.02 -1.99
CA SER A 26 8.14 -4.52 -0.79
C SER A 26 8.37 -3.03 -0.60
N GLU A 27 9.61 -2.56 -0.80
CA GLU A 27 9.96 -1.14 -0.76
C GLU A 27 9.17 -0.32 -1.79
N SER A 28 9.06 -0.81 -3.03
CA SER A 28 8.33 -0.08 -4.06
C SER A 28 6.82 0.00 -3.80
N VAL A 29 6.23 -1.00 -3.11
CA VAL A 29 4.84 -0.91 -2.65
C VAL A 29 4.69 0.11 -1.51
N MET A 30 5.56 0.04 -0.50
CA MET A 30 5.51 0.95 0.66
C MET A 30 5.74 2.43 0.30
N THR A 31 6.49 2.68 -0.76
CA THR A 31 6.78 4.03 -1.27
C THR A 31 5.85 4.47 -2.41
N GLU A 32 4.77 3.72 -2.67
CA GLU A 32 3.80 3.97 -3.74
C GLU A 32 4.41 4.04 -5.16
N SER A 33 5.61 3.47 -5.34
CA SER A 33 6.32 3.38 -6.62
C SER A 33 5.77 2.20 -7.46
N TYR A 34 4.46 2.20 -7.70
CA TYR A 34 3.76 1.03 -8.24
C TYR A 34 4.17 0.63 -9.65
N ASN A 35 4.61 1.58 -10.48
CA ASN A 35 5.20 1.26 -11.79
C ASN A 35 6.45 0.37 -11.63
N VAL A 36 7.27 0.60 -10.60
CA VAL A 36 8.40 -0.26 -10.23
C VAL A 36 7.90 -1.58 -9.66
N SER A 37 6.89 -1.56 -8.79
CA SER A 37 6.28 -2.78 -8.23
C SER A 37 5.79 -3.74 -9.32
N ILE A 38 5.03 -3.24 -10.29
CA ILE A 38 4.52 -4.03 -11.42
C ILE A 38 5.68 -4.58 -12.25
N PHE A 39 6.68 -3.76 -12.56
CA PHE A 39 7.87 -4.21 -13.28
C PHE A 39 8.57 -5.36 -12.55
N LEU A 40 8.80 -5.23 -11.23
CA LEU A 40 9.45 -6.27 -10.43
C LEU A 40 8.62 -7.57 -10.37
N LEU A 41 7.29 -7.46 -10.20
CA LEU A 41 6.39 -8.62 -10.24
C LEU A 41 6.44 -9.37 -11.58
N GLN A 42 6.50 -8.65 -12.70
CA GLN A 42 6.64 -9.23 -14.04
C GLN A 42 7.96 -9.96 -14.23
N HIS A 43 8.99 -9.61 -13.46
CA HIS A 43 10.33 -10.20 -13.52
C HIS A 43 10.59 -11.23 -12.40
N GLY A 44 9.56 -11.66 -11.68
CA GLY A 44 9.66 -12.77 -10.72
C GLY A 44 9.97 -12.38 -9.28
N ALA A 45 9.70 -11.13 -8.89
CA ALA A 45 9.77 -10.73 -7.49
C ALA A 45 8.84 -11.58 -6.61
N ASP A 46 9.34 -11.98 -5.44
CA ASP A 46 8.60 -12.73 -4.43
C ASP A 46 7.61 -11.80 -3.70
N TYR A 47 6.33 -12.15 -3.82
CA TYR A 47 5.22 -11.38 -3.24
C TYR A 47 4.55 -12.09 -2.06
N LYS A 48 5.08 -13.25 -1.63
CA LYS A 48 4.49 -14.05 -0.54
C LYS A 48 5.08 -13.75 0.83
N ARG A 49 6.19 -12.98 0.87
CA ARG A 49 6.84 -12.59 2.11
C ARG A 49 6.15 -11.39 2.77
N PRO A 50 6.33 -11.19 4.09
CA PRO A 50 6.01 -9.91 4.71
C PRO A 50 6.78 -8.78 4.03
N ALA A 51 6.12 -7.65 3.82
CA ALA A 51 6.75 -6.42 3.36
C ALA A 51 7.56 -5.75 4.48
N PHE A 52 7.06 -5.82 5.71
CA PHE A 52 7.74 -5.40 6.94
C PHE A 52 7.07 -6.05 8.15
N TYR A 53 7.61 -5.81 9.34
CA TYR A 53 6.98 -6.19 10.60
C TYR A 53 6.57 -4.96 11.39
N ARG A 54 5.30 -4.91 11.80
CA ARG A 54 4.74 -3.82 12.59
C ARG A 54 4.94 -4.10 14.07
N PRO A 55 5.66 -3.25 14.81
CA PRO A 55 5.75 -3.38 16.26
C PRO A 55 4.38 -3.27 16.93
N ASP A 56 4.21 -3.96 18.06
CA ASP A 56 3.09 -3.68 18.94
C ASP A 56 3.33 -2.35 19.66
N TYR A 57 2.59 -1.32 19.26
CA TYR A 57 2.68 0.02 19.85
C TYR A 57 2.00 0.13 21.22
N SER A 58 1.27 -0.91 21.67
CA SER A 58 0.75 -0.97 23.05
C SER A 58 1.84 -1.30 24.08
N ILE A 59 2.97 -1.83 23.62
CA ILE A 59 4.14 -2.17 24.45
C ILE A 59 5.16 -1.02 24.34
N PRO A 60 5.51 -0.33 25.45
CA PRO A 60 6.57 0.67 25.48
C PRO A 60 7.90 0.11 24.95
N SER A 61 8.66 0.92 24.24
CA SER A 61 9.90 0.51 23.55
C SER A 61 10.91 -0.21 24.46
N GLU A 62 11.02 0.23 25.70
CA GLU A 62 11.90 -0.30 26.73
C GLU A 62 11.48 -1.69 27.25
N ASN A 63 10.23 -2.07 27.02
CA ASN A 63 9.65 -3.35 27.45
C ASN A 63 9.48 -4.33 26.29
N ARG A 64 9.92 -3.97 25.08
CA ARG A 64 9.83 -4.86 23.91
C ARG A 64 10.92 -5.93 23.98
N ASP A 65 10.54 -7.17 23.66
CA ASP A 65 11.52 -8.22 23.40
C ASP A 65 12.32 -7.80 22.15
N PRO A 66 13.66 -7.64 22.22
CA PRO A 66 14.47 -7.29 21.06
C PRO A 66 14.41 -8.34 19.93
N ASN A 67 13.92 -9.55 20.22
CA ASN A 67 13.70 -10.60 19.23
C ASN A 67 12.26 -10.63 18.67
N ASP A 68 11.33 -9.85 19.25
CA ASP A 68 9.99 -9.71 18.70
C ASP A 68 10.03 -8.75 17.49
N LYS A 69 9.96 -9.33 16.30
CA LYS A 69 9.86 -8.55 15.05
C LYS A 69 8.54 -7.76 15.00
N GLY A 70 7.51 -8.19 15.71
CA GLY A 70 6.16 -7.67 15.65
C GLY A 70 5.27 -8.43 14.66
N LYS A 71 4.11 -7.85 14.35
CA LYS A 71 3.13 -8.45 13.44
C LYS A 71 3.64 -8.38 11.99
N PRO A 72 3.73 -9.50 11.25
CA PRO A 72 4.07 -9.46 9.83
C PRO A 72 2.98 -8.72 9.05
N MET A 73 3.39 -7.81 8.19
CA MET A 73 2.53 -7.05 7.29
C MET A 73 2.80 -7.52 5.87
N TYR A 74 1.83 -8.17 5.23
CA TYR A 74 1.94 -8.60 3.84
C TYR A 74 1.55 -7.48 2.89
N ILE A 75 1.88 -7.63 1.60
CA ILE A 75 1.56 -6.65 0.57
C ILE A 75 0.07 -6.29 0.56
N VAL A 76 -0.82 -7.27 0.76
CA VAL A 76 -2.27 -7.00 0.84
C VAL A 76 -2.61 -6.10 2.02
N ASP A 77 -1.92 -6.24 3.16
CA ASP A 77 -2.14 -5.38 4.32
C ASP A 77 -1.67 -3.95 4.04
N VAL A 78 -0.51 -3.78 3.39
CA VAL A 78 0.00 -2.45 2.98
C VAL A 78 -0.98 -1.77 2.02
N LEU A 79 -1.40 -2.48 0.98
CA LEU A 79 -2.39 -1.97 0.01
C LEU A 79 -3.73 -1.65 0.69
N ARG A 80 -4.11 -2.31 1.79
CA ARG A 80 -5.35 -1.98 2.52
C ARG A 80 -5.25 -0.66 3.30
N GLU A 81 -4.04 -0.21 3.59
CA GLU A 81 -3.76 1.03 4.31
C GLU A 81 -3.58 2.23 3.37
N ASP A 82 -3.28 1.98 2.09
CA ASP A 82 -3.20 3.02 1.08
C ASP A 82 -4.57 3.62 0.76
N PHE A 83 -4.73 4.91 1.08
CA PHE A 83 -5.95 5.69 0.86
C PHE A 83 -5.76 6.67 -0.30
N PHE A 84 -6.21 6.30 -1.50
CA PHE A 84 -6.19 7.15 -2.70
C PHE A 84 -7.58 7.63 -3.08
N GLU A 85 -7.63 8.80 -3.72
CA GLU A 85 -8.84 9.24 -4.43
C GLU A 85 -9.09 8.34 -5.64
N LEU A 86 -10.36 8.00 -5.86
CA LEU A 86 -10.79 7.17 -6.99
C LEU A 86 -10.52 7.90 -8.30
N GLY A 87 -10.04 7.17 -9.32
CA GLY A 87 -9.75 7.72 -10.64
C GLY A 87 -8.39 8.41 -10.76
N THR A 88 -7.52 8.28 -9.77
CA THR A 88 -6.11 8.70 -9.88
C THR A 88 -5.25 7.57 -10.45
N ASP A 89 -4.19 7.91 -11.19
CA ASP A 89 -3.22 6.94 -11.70
C ASP A 89 -2.68 6.02 -10.60
N LYS A 90 -2.45 6.57 -9.39
CA LYS A 90 -2.01 5.80 -8.22
C LYS A 90 -2.99 4.70 -7.84
N TYR A 91 -4.29 5.01 -7.85
CA TYR A 91 -5.33 4.02 -7.61
C TYR A 91 -5.34 2.94 -8.70
N GLU A 92 -5.19 3.32 -9.96
CA GLU A 92 -5.15 2.36 -11.08
C GLU A 92 -3.96 1.41 -10.97
N TYR A 93 -2.76 1.93 -10.75
CA TYR A 93 -1.57 1.08 -10.57
C TYR A 93 -1.66 0.18 -9.32
N LYS A 94 -2.23 0.67 -8.22
CA LYS A 94 -2.53 -0.14 -7.05
C LYS A 94 -3.42 -1.34 -7.43
N MET A 95 -4.46 -1.09 -8.23
CA MET A 95 -5.38 -2.14 -8.66
C MET A 95 -4.74 -3.13 -9.63
N GLU A 96 -3.76 -2.72 -10.45
CA GLU A 96 -2.96 -3.66 -11.25
C GLU A 96 -2.19 -4.66 -10.38
N ILE A 97 -1.64 -4.20 -9.25
CA ILE A 97 -0.96 -5.09 -8.28
C ILE A 97 -1.98 -6.04 -7.68
N VAL A 98 -3.15 -5.54 -7.27
CA VAL A 98 -4.26 -6.36 -6.75
C VAL A 98 -4.69 -7.43 -7.76
N ASP A 99 -4.81 -7.08 -9.03
CA ASP A 99 -5.20 -8.01 -10.09
C ASP A 99 -4.11 -9.05 -10.35
N PHE A 100 -2.83 -8.66 -10.31
CA PHE A 100 -1.72 -9.61 -10.35
C PHE A 100 -1.83 -10.63 -9.21
N LEU A 101 -2.00 -10.15 -7.97
CA LEU A 101 -2.11 -11.00 -6.79
C LEU A 101 -3.31 -11.95 -6.88
N LYS A 102 -4.47 -11.45 -7.36
CA LYS A 102 -5.66 -12.25 -7.60
C LYS A 102 -5.43 -13.37 -8.61
N ARG A 103 -4.74 -13.08 -9.73
CA ARG A 103 -4.34 -14.11 -10.73
C ARG A 103 -3.41 -15.17 -10.14
N LYS A 104 -2.70 -14.85 -9.06
CA LYS A 104 -1.83 -15.75 -8.31
C LYS A 104 -2.52 -16.43 -7.12
N GLY A 105 -3.83 -16.25 -6.96
CA GLY A 105 -4.64 -16.87 -5.90
C GLY A 105 -4.61 -16.15 -4.56
N ILE A 106 -4.12 -14.91 -4.49
CA ILE A 106 -4.13 -14.08 -3.28
C ILE A 106 -5.30 -13.11 -3.36
N ASP A 107 -6.26 -13.25 -2.44
CA ASP A 107 -7.43 -12.38 -2.39
C ASP A 107 -7.20 -11.16 -1.49
N TYR A 108 -6.87 -10.03 -2.10
CA TYR A 108 -6.82 -8.71 -1.45
C TYR A 108 -8.13 -8.38 -0.71
N ARG A 109 -9.29 -8.78 -1.25
CA ARG A 109 -10.58 -8.43 -0.68
C ARG A 109 -10.89 -9.19 0.61
N ALA A 110 -10.22 -10.33 0.84
CA ALA A 110 -10.31 -11.08 2.08
C ALA A 110 -9.53 -10.44 3.24
N ALA A 111 -8.49 -9.65 2.95
CA ALA A 111 -7.74 -8.94 3.97
C ALA A 111 -8.63 -7.85 4.62
N PRO A 112 -8.68 -7.74 5.96
CA PRO A 112 -9.51 -6.77 6.64
C PRO A 112 -9.01 -5.34 6.40
N ILE A 113 -9.96 -4.40 6.25
CA ILE A 113 -9.63 -2.96 6.25
C ILE A 113 -9.44 -2.52 7.71
N PRO A 114 -8.30 -1.91 8.07
CA PRO A 114 -8.09 -1.41 9.43
C PRO A 114 -9.09 -0.31 9.83
N ASP A 115 -9.49 -0.26 11.10
CA ASP A 115 -10.53 0.67 11.56
C ASP A 115 -10.15 2.14 11.41
N TYR A 116 -8.87 2.48 11.54
CA TYR A 116 -8.41 3.85 11.32
C TYR A 116 -8.54 4.27 9.83
N ILE A 117 -8.43 3.34 8.89
CA ILE A 117 -8.71 3.58 7.46
C ILE A 117 -10.20 3.80 7.24
N LYS A 118 -11.06 3.00 7.88
CA LYS A 118 -12.53 3.21 7.83
C LYS A 118 -12.91 4.58 8.39
N LYS A 119 -12.29 4.98 9.52
CA LYS A 119 -12.49 6.30 10.12
C LYS A 119 -12.06 7.42 9.18
N LYS A 120 -10.86 7.33 8.59
CA LYS A 120 -10.36 8.28 7.58
C LYS A 120 -11.31 8.39 6.39
N ALA A 121 -11.85 7.27 5.90
CA ALA A 121 -12.83 7.25 4.82
C ALA A 121 -14.13 7.99 5.19
N GLN A 122 -14.63 7.77 6.41
CA GLN A 122 -15.82 8.44 6.92
C GLN A 122 -15.60 9.95 7.05
N GLU A 123 -14.45 10.38 7.57
CA GLU A 123 -14.07 11.79 7.71
C GLU A 123 -13.99 12.49 6.35
N TYR A 124 -13.35 11.84 5.37
CA TYR A 124 -13.28 12.34 3.98
C TYR A 124 -14.69 12.48 3.36
N SER A 125 -15.56 11.47 3.53
CA SER A 125 -16.95 11.53 3.06
C SER A 125 -17.73 12.67 3.70
N ASN A 126 -17.55 12.91 4.99
CA ASN A 126 -18.21 14.01 5.71
C ASN A 126 -17.73 15.38 5.19
N HIS A 127 -16.42 15.50 4.92
CA HIS A 127 -15.83 16.71 4.36
C HIS A 127 -16.41 17.04 2.97
N LEU A 128 -16.47 16.07 2.06
CA LEU A 128 -17.05 16.24 0.73
C LEU A 128 -18.54 16.64 0.78
N ALA A 129 -19.32 16.03 1.68
CA ALA A 129 -20.72 16.40 1.89
C ALA A 129 -20.87 17.85 2.38
N GLY A 130 -19.94 18.33 3.20
CA GLY A 130 -19.86 19.72 3.65
C GLY A 130 -19.62 20.69 2.48
N ILE A 131 -18.63 20.40 1.64
CA ILE A 131 -18.32 21.20 0.44
C ILE A 131 -19.54 21.26 -0.49
N PHE A 132 -20.19 20.13 -0.76
CA PHE A 132 -21.36 20.08 -1.64
C PHE A 132 -22.52 20.94 -1.09
N LYS A 133 -22.77 20.89 0.23
CA LYS A 133 -23.78 21.71 0.89
C LYS A 133 -23.46 23.21 0.79
N GLU A 134 -22.20 23.58 0.87
CA GLU A 134 -21.75 24.97 0.71
C GLU A 134 -21.93 25.45 -0.73
N ILE A 135 -21.51 24.66 -1.72
CA ILE A 135 -21.72 24.95 -3.14
C ILE A 135 -23.21 25.18 -3.42
N LEU A 136 -24.09 24.27 -2.98
CA LEU A 136 -25.54 24.41 -3.16
C LEU A 136 -26.10 25.70 -2.53
N ARG A 137 -25.58 26.13 -1.37
CA ARG A 137 -25.98 27.40 -0.74
C ARG A 137 -25.62 28.61 -1.58
N PHE A 138 -24.50 28.59 -2.28
CA PHE A 138 -24.08 29.70 -3.15
C PHE A 138 -24.76 29.67 -4.52
N THR A 139 -25.04 28.49 -5.07
CA THR A 139 -25.65 28.35 -6.41
C THR A 139 -27.17 28.46 -6.40
N LEU A 140 -27.85 28.16 -5.28
CA LEU A 140 -29.32 28.17 -5.17
C LEU A 140 -29.89 29.37 -4.39
N LYS A 141 -29.07 30.38 -4.05
CA LYS A 141 -29.62 31.63 -3.50
C LYS A 141 -30.48 32.33 -4.57
N PRO A 142 -31.77 32.60 -4.30
CA PRO A 142 -32.57 33.41 -5.21
C PRO A 142 -31.98 34.81 -5.30
N ARG A 143 -31.94 35.37 -6.52
CA ARG A 143 -31.57 36.78 -6.77
C ARG A 143 -32.60 37.72 -6.17
#